data_AF-A0A1M3LL85-F1
#
_entry.id   AF-A0A1M3LL85-F1
#
_cell.length_a   1.000
_cell.length_b   1.000
_cell.length_c   1.000
_cell.angle_alpha   90.00
_cell.angle_beta   90.00
_cell.angle_gamma   90.00
#
_symmetry.space_group_name_H-M   'P 1'
#
loop_
_entity.id
_entity.type
_entity.pdbx_description
1 polymer ?
#
loop_
_entity_poly.entity_id
_entity_poly.type
_entity_poly.pdbx_seq_one_letter_code
_entity_poly.pdbx_strand_id
1 'polypeptide(L)'
;MCTVCGCGDAKVEHSHDHDHHHPHDHDHHHDHDHGHGHGHHHHHHGDDLHFGQGIAGVHVPGLSQSRIIQIEQDILGHNKSLAEVNRAWLAERGIFALNLVSSPGSGKTTLLCKTVEDLAGRFPVSVIEGDQQTSNDADRIRATGAPAVQVNTGKGCHLDAHMVATAFGTLKPAEDSVLFIENVGNLVCPAAFDLGEAYKVAILSVTEGEDKPLKYPDMFAAASMMILTKVDLLPHLDFDVAKCIDYARRVNPEIVVLQVSAKTGQGMDEWLAWVAEGRRQAIAAKVAGLKAKLVAAEAALSK
;
A
#
# COMPACT_ATOMS: atom_id res chain seq x y z
N MET A 1 28.69 -6.94 7.51
CA MET A 1 27.58 -7.46 6.67
C MET A 1 26.34 -6.67 7.02
N CYS A 2 25.80 -5.91 6.07
CA CYS A 2 24.59 -5.11 6.28
C CYS A 2 23.37 -6.01 6.04
N THR A 3 22.72 -6.47 7.11
CA THR A 3 21.48 -7.26 7.06
C THR A 3 20.26 -6.44 6.59
N VAL A 4 20.42 -5.13 6.41
CA VAL A 4 19.33 -4.21 6.03
C VAL A 4 19.28 -3.95 4.51
N CYS A 5 20.37 -4.16 3.77
CA CYS A 5 20.47 -3.80 2.34
C CYS A 5 20.62 -5.00 1.38
N GLY A 6 20.74 -6.23 1.88
CA GLY A 6 20.56 -7.43 1.03
C GLY A 6 21.58 -7.65 -0.10
N CYS A 7 22.71 -6.93 -0.14
CA CYS A 7 23.82 -7.20 -1.06
C CYS A 7 24.79 -8.21 -0.44
N GLY A 8 24.69 -9.47 -0.85
CA GLY A 8 25.65 -10.52 -0.52
C GLY A 8 25.22 -11.85 -1.11
N ASP A 9 25.89 -12.26 -2.19
CA ASP A 9 25.75 -13.60 -2.77
C ASP A 9 26.27 -14.64 -1.78
N ALA A 10 25.36 -15.42 -1.21
CA ALA A 10 25.70 -16.61 -0.46
C ALA A 10 24.87 -17.78 -1.01
N LYS A 11 25.54 -18.63 -1.80
CA LYS A 11 25.08 -19.99 -2.09
C LYS A 11 25.12 -20.77 -0.78
N VAL A 12 23.98 -21.29 -0.36
CA VAL A 12 23.88 -22.19 0.79
C VAL A 12 23.61 -23.59 0.25
N GLU A 13 24.66 -24.39 0.11
CA GLU A 13 24.54 -25.85 0.08
C GLU A 13 24.62 -26.35 1.53
N HIS A 14 23.55 -26.96 2.01
CA HIS A 14 23.59 -27.78 3.22
C HIS A 14 22.80 -29.07 2.98
N SER A 15 23.55 -30.14 2.78
CA SER A 15 23.11 -31.53 2.88
C SER A 15 23.48 -32.05 4.26
N HIS A 16 22.50 -32.39 5.11
CA HIS A 16 22.71 -33.32 6.23
C HIS A 16 21.42 -34.08 6.53
N ASP A 17 21.40 -35.34 6.12
CA ASP A 17 20.54 -36.40 6.65
C ASP A 17 20.96 -36.71 8.09
N HIS A 18 19.99 -36.78 9.02
CA HIS A 18 20.09 -37.63 10.21
C HIS A 18 18.69 -38.06 10.68
N ASP A 19 18.34 -39.30 10.32
CA ASP A 19 17.29 -40.10 10.95
C ASP A 19 17.73 -40.52 12.36
N HIS A 20 16.93 -40.22 13.39
CA HIS A 20 16.90 -41.00 14.62
C HIS A 20 15.49 -41.03 15.23
N HIS A 21 14.83 -42.18 15.06
CA HIS A 21 13.71 -42.64 15.89
C HIS A 21 14.22 -43.12 17.25
N HIS A 22 13.58 -42.72 18.34
CA HIS A 22 13.32 -43.60 19.49
C HIS A 22 12.07 -43.12 20.28
N PRO A 23 11.13 -44.02 20.62
CA PRO A 23 9.94 -43.70 21.39
C PRO A 23 10.19 -43.94 22.89
N HIS A 24 9.70 -43.04 23.74
CA HIS A 24 9.53 -43.31 25.17
C HIS A 24 8.23 -42.69 25.67
N ASP A 25 7.23 -43.56 25.87
CA ASP A 25 6.11 -43.37 26.80
C ASP A 25 6.65 -43.36 28.23
N HIS A 26 6.18 -42.43 29.07
CA HIS A 26 5.96 -42.66 30.51
C HIS A 26 4.92 -41.67 31.05
N ASP A 27 3.72 -42.19 31.30
CA ASP A 27 2.72 -41.64 32.21
C ASP A 27 3.25 -41.59 33.64
N HIS A 28 3.18 -40.43 34.30
CA HIS A 28 3.14 -40.37 35.76
C HIS A 28 2.22 -39.24 36.25
N HIS A 29 1.04 -39.67 36.69
CA HIS A 29 0.14 -38.94 37.57
C HIS A 29 0.79 -38.73 38.95
N HIS A 30 0.76 -37.50 39.46
CA HIS A 30 0.78 -37.24 40.90
C HIS A 30 -0.18 -36.09 41.24
N ASP A 31 -1.29 -36.48 41.88
CA ASP A 31 -2.15 -35.60 42.67
C ASP A 31 -1.42 -35.17 43.94
N HIS A 32 -1.40 -33.86 44.22
CA HIS A 32 -1.28 -33.36 45.58
C HIS A 32 -2.18 -32.14 45.78
N ASP A 33 -3.25 -32.38 46.53
CA ASP A 33 -4.14 -31.41 47.14
C ASP A 33 -3.50 -30.85 48.42
N HIS A 34 -3.33 -29.53 48.48
CA HIS A 34 -3.21 -28.78 49.74
C HIS A 34 -3.73 -27.36 49.54
N GLY A 35 -4.96 -27.10 50.00
CA GLY A 35 -5.44 -25.76 50.25
C GLY A 35 -4.83 -25.16 51.51
N HIS A 36 -4.53 -23.86 51.48
CA HIS A 36 -4.85 -22.88 52.53
C HIS A 36 -4.73 -21.47 51.94
N GLY A 37 -5.79 -20.68 52.11
CA GLY A 37 -5.88 -19.32 51.58
C GLY A 37 -5.18 -18.28 52.45
N HIS A 38 -4.73 -17.22 51.81
CA HIS A 38 -4.68 -15.86 52.37
C HIS A 38 -4.94 -14.87 51.24
N GLY A 39 -5.91 -13.98 51.45
CA GLY A 39 -6.23 -12.90 50.54
C GLY A 39 -5.14 -11.84 50.54
N HIS A 40 -4.67 -11.49 49.36
CA HIS A 40 -3.98 -10.24 49.10
C HIS A 40 -4.58 -9.59 47.86
N HIS A 41 -5.24 -8.45 48.09
CA HIS A 41 -5.60 -7.51 47.05
C HIS A 41 -4.32 -7.00 46.38
N HIS A 42 -4.00 -7.56 45.22
CA HIS A 42 -3.06 -6.95 44.29
C HIS A 42 -3.85 -6.36 43.12
N HIS A 43 -3.98 -5.03 43.16
CA HIS A 43 -4.24 -4.23 41.98
C HIS A 43 -3.09 -4.46 41.01
N HIS A 44 -3.21 -5.45 40.13
CA HIS A 44 -2.41 -5.50 38.92
C HIS A 44 -2.95 -4.40 38.00
N HIS A 45 -2.37 -3.20 38.13
CA HIS A 45 -2.16 -2.39 36.94
C HIS A 45 -1.34 -3.26 36.00
N GLY A 46 -1.91 -3.59 34.84
CA GLY A 46 -1.21 -4.31 33.80
C GLY A 46 0.05 -3.52 33.46
N ASP A 47 1.17 -4.00 33.96
CA ASP A 47 2.48 -3.73 33.40
C ASP A 47 2.45 -4.34 32.00
N ASP A 48 1.98 -3.55 31.03
CA ASP A 48 2.33 -3.78 29.64
C ASP A 48 3.87 -3.83 29.62
N LEU A 49 4.41 -5.04 29.42
CA LEU A 49 5.84 -5.28 29.23
C LEU A 49 6.25 -4.59 27.92
N HIS A 50 6.39 -3.28 27.97
CA HIS A 50 6.90 -2.46 26.89
C HIS A 50 8.40 -2.70 26.77
N PHE A 51 8.78 -3.72 25.97
CA PHE A 51 10.15 -3.93 25.48
C PHE A 51 10.60 -2.83 24.49
N GLY A 52 10.22 -1.58 24.75
CA GLY A 52 10.27 -0.47 23.80
C GLY A 52 10.47 0.91 24.43
N GLN A 53 11.05 1.00 25.64
CA GLN A 53 11.51 2.29 26.20
C GLN A 53 12.79 2.84 25.50
N GLY A 54 13.17 2.28 24.35
CA GLY A 54 14.01 2.97 23.37
C GLY A 54 13.14 3.76 22.42
N ILE A 55 13.64 4.89 21.90
CA ILE A 55 12.96 5.69 20.86
C ILE A 55 12.46 4.71 19.80
N ALA A 56 11.15 4.68 19.57
CA ALA A 56 10.47 3.84 18.59
C ALA A 56 10.85 4.27 17.16
N GLY A 57 12.13 4.13 16.85
CA GLY A 57 12.79 4.52 15.62
C GLY A 57 13.75 3.42 15.21
N VAL A 58 14.17 3.46 13.94
CA VAL A 58 15.04 2.45 13.35
C VAL A 58 16.36 2.37 14.13
N HIS A 59 16.72 1.19 14.62
CA HIS A 59 18.02 0.93 15.23
C HIS A 59 18.88 0.09 14.29
N VAL A 60 20.01 0.65 13.85
CA VAL A 60 21.01 -0.07 13.06
C VAL A 60 22.31 -0.13 13.87
N PRO A 61 22.79 -1.33 14.22
CA PRO A 61 24.06 -1.48 14.93
C PRO A 61 25.20 -0.74 14.22
N GLY A 62 25.91 0.12 14.95
CA GLY A 62 27.02 0.90 14.41
C GLY A 62 26.65 2.24 13.75
N LEU A 63 25.37 2.64 13.73
CA LEU A 63 24.95 3.97 13.28
C LEU A 63 24.34 4.79 14.43
N SER A 64 24.69 6.07 14.49
CA SER A 64 24.04 7.01 15.41
C SER A 64 22.62 7.32 14.93
N GLN A 65 21.73 7.66 15.86
CA GLN A 65 20.36 8.10 15.52
C GLN A 65 20.36 9.31 14.57
N SER A 66 21.25 10.29 14.78
CA SER A 66 21.40 11.43 13.87
C SER A 66 21.79 11.02 12.46
N ARG A 67 22.67 10.03 12.31
CA ARG A 67 23.09 9.52 11.00
C ARG A 67 21.97 8.75 10.32
N ILE A 68 21.19 7.98 11.07
CA ILE A 68 20.01 7.25 10.56
C ILE A 68 18.98 8.25 10.02
N ILE A 69 18.61 9.26 10.80
CA ILE A 69 17.66 10.30 10.38
C ILE A 69 18.15 11.03 9.12
N GLN A 70 19.44 11.39 9.05
CA GLN A 70 20.00 12.04 7.87
C GLN A 70 19.89 11.15 6.63
N ILE A 71 20.23 9.86 6.74
CA ILE A 71 20.12 8.90 5.63
C ILE A 71 18.66 8.76 5.18
N GLU A 72 17.72 8.67 6.12
CA GLU A 72 16.28 8.60 5.80
C GLU A 72 15.81 9.87 5.07
N GLN A 73 16.20 11.06 5.56
CA GLN A 73 15.87 12.33 4.92
C GLN A 73 16.46 12.45 3.50
N ASP A 74 17.71 12.01 3.30
CA ASP A 74 18.36 12.00 2.00
C ASP A 74 17.62 11.08 1.01
N ILE A 75 17.24 9.87 1.45
CA ILE A 75 16.50 8.90 0.64
C ILE A 75 15.11 9.45 0.27
N LEU A 76 14.35 9.93 1.25
CA LEU A 76 13.00 10.43 1.03
C LEU A 76 13.00 11.74 0.22
N GLY A 77 13.98 12.61 0.44
CA GLY A 77 14.16 13.85 -0.33
C GLY A 77 14.50 13.59 -1.80
N HIS A 78 15.37 12.60 -2.07
CA HIS A 78 15.65 12.17 -3.43
C HIS A 78 14.40 11.56 -4.10
N ASN A 79 13.68 10.67 -3.40
CA ASN A 79 12.44 10.09 -3.93
C ASN A 79 11.39 11.17 -4.25
N LYS A 80 11.20 12.14 -3.36
CA LYS A 80 10.26 13.25 -3.56
C LYS A 80 10.59 14.04 -4.83
N SER A 81 11.87 14.32 -5.09
CA SER A 81 12.29 15.03 -6.30
C SER A 81 11.92 14.25 -7.58
N LEU A 82 12.05 12.93 -7.56
CA LEU A 82 11.62 12.07 -8.67
C LEU A 82 10.10 12.00 -8.80
N ALA A 83 9.38 11.96 -7.67
CA ALA A 83 7.92 11.97 -7.66
C ALA A 83 7.35 13.25 -8.28
N GLU A 84 7.97 14.41 -8.04
CA GLU A 84 7.60 15.68 -8.69
C GLU A 84 7.78 15.62 -10.21
N VAL A 85 8.86 14.99 -10.70
CA VAL A 85 9.08 14.75 -12.14
C VAL A 85 8.00 13.84 -12.72
N ASN A 86 7.69 12.72 -12.03
CA ASN A 86 6.62 11.80 -12.46
C ASN A 86 5.27 12.51 -12.53
N ARG A 87 4.93 13.29 -11.49
CA ARG A 87 3.68 14.04 -11.42
C ARG A 87 3.56 15.03 -12.57
N ALA A 88 4.63 15.77 -12.88
CA ALA A 88 4.65 16.68 -14.01
C ALA A 88 4.46 15.93 -15.34
N TRP A 89 5.15 14.80 -15.52
CA TRP A 89 5.03 13.96 -16.72
C TRP A 89 3.61 13.44 -16.95
N LEU A 90 2.94 12.99 -15.88
CA LEU A 90 1.55 12.53 -15.88
C LEU A 90 0.58 13.68 -16.16
N ALA A 91 0.77 14.82 -15.50
CA ALA A 91 -0.08 16.00 -15.65
C ALA A 91 -0.04 16.59 -17.07
N GLU A 92 1.15 16.66 -17.69
CA GLU A 92 1.29 17.09 -19.09
C GLU A 92 0.51 16.23 -20.08
N ARG A 93 0.27 14.96 -19.72
CA ARG A 93 -0.45 13.97 -20.54
C ARG A 93 -1.90 13.82 -20.14
N GLY A 94 -2.37 14.48 -19.07
CA GLY A 94 -3.74 14.32 -18.57
C GLY A 94 -4.02 12.93 -18.00
N ILE A 95 -2.97 12.23 -17.54
CA ILE A 95 -3.10 10.89 -16.96
C ILE A 95 -3.47 11.04 -15.48
N PHE A 96 -4.57 10.42 -15.09
CA PHE A 96 -4.97 10.34 -13.69
C PHE A 96 -4.38 9.08 -13.05
N ALA A 97 -3.35 9.26 -12.22
CA ALA A 97 -2.63 8.16 -11.58
C ALA A 97 -3.09 7.94 -10.13
N LEU A 98 -3.31 6.68 -9.76
CA LEU A 98 -3.73 6.27 -8.42
C LEU A 98 -2.79 5.20 -7.87
N ASN A 99 -2.31 5.39 -6.64
CA ASN A 99 -1.46 4.44 -5.92
C ASN A 99 -2.31 3.63 -4.93
N LEU A 100 -2.52 2.34 -5.23
CA LEU A 100 -3.30 1.44 -4.40
C LEU A 100 -2.38 0.70 -3.41
N VAL A 101 -2.62 0.93 -2.12
CA VAL A 101 -1.81 0.40 -1.01
C VAL A 101 -2.68 -0.39 -0.06
N SER A 102 -2.19 -1.52 0.45
CA SER A 102 -2.99 -2.40 1.34
C SER A 102 -2.09 -3.37 2.10
N SER A 103 -2.63 -4.15 3.03
CA SER A 103 -2.00 -5.39 3.49
C SER A 103 -1.98 -6.45 2.38
N PRO A 104 -1.14 -7.50 2.48
CA PRO A 104 -1.28 -8.68 1.63
C PRO A 104 -2.67 -9.30 1.75
N GLY A 105 -3.26 -9.70 0.62
CA GLY A 105 -4.56 -10.38 0.61
C GLY A 105 -5.78 -9.47 0.84
N SER A 106 -5.63 -8.14 0.95
CA SER A 106 -6.77 -7.23 1.06
C SER A 106 -7.67 -7.23 -0.20
N GLY A 107 -7.16 -7.69 -1.35
CA GLY A 107 -7.94 -7.86 -2.58
C GLY A 107 -7.74 -6.75 -3.62
N LYS A 108 -6.58 -6.08 -3.62
CA LYS A 108 -6.22 -5.03 -4.59
C LYS A 108 -6.37 -5.50 -6.04
N THR A 109 -5.70 -6.59 -6.40
CA THR A 109 -5.75 -7.11 -7.78
C THR A 109 -7.16 -7.51 -8.20
N THR A 110 -7.96 -8.08 -7.29
CA THR A 110 -9.36 -8.43 -7.60
C THR A 110 -10.21 -7.17 -7.82
N LEU A 111 -10.02 -6.13 -7.01
CA LEU A 111 -10.66 -4.83 -7.22
C LEU A 111 -10.21 -4.22 -8.56
N LEU A 112 -8.92 -4.30 -8.90
CA LEU A 112 -8.39 -3.78 -10.16
C LEU A 112 -8.90 -4.53 -11.37
N CYS A 113 -8.89 -5.88 -11.38
CA CYS A 113 -9.47 -6.67 -12.47
C CYS A 113 -10.91 -6.22 -12.75
N LYS A 114 -11.75 -6.16 -11.70
CA LYS A 114 -13.15 -5.74 -11.83
C LYS A 114 -13.29 -4.29 -12.30
N THR A 115 -12.45 -3.39 -11.77
CA THR A 115 -12.41 -1.98 -12.17
C THR A 115 -12.08 -1.83 -13.65
N VAL A 116 -11.07 -2.57 -14.14
CA VAL A 116 -10.66 -2.54 -15.54
C VAL A 116 -11.76 -3.08 -16.44
N GLU A 117 -12.38 -4.21 -16.08
CA GLU A 117 -13.49 -4.80 -16.82
C GLU A 117 -14.68 -3.83 -16.94
N ASP A 118 -15.04 -3.14 -15.85
CA ASP A 118 -16.18 -2.22 -15.83
C ASP A 118 -15.89 -0.87 -16.53
N LEU A 119 -14.62 -0.52 -16.70
CA LEU A 119 -14.18 0.65 -17.45
C LEU A 119 -13.86 0.34 -18.92
N ALA A 120 -13.89 -0.94 -19.31
CA ALA A 120 -13.56 -1.37 -20.66
C ALA A 120 -14.43 -0.63 -21.70
N GLY A 121 -13.77 -0.08 -22.72
CA GLY A 121 -14.43 0.70 -23.78
C GLY A 121 -14.87 2.12 -23.40
N ARG A 122 -14.75 2.54 -22.14
CA ARG A 122 -15.09 3.92 -21.72
C ARG A 122 -13.93 4.90 -21.93
N PHE A 123 -12.74 4.50 -21.47
CA PHE A 123 -11.48 5.22 -21.69
C PHE A 123 -10.28 4.29 -21.41
N PRO A 124 -9.07 4.64 -21.88
CA PRO A 124 -7.90 3.80 -21.65
C PRO A 124 -7.55 3.68 -20.16
N VAL A 125 -7.22 2.46 -19.73
CA VAL A 125 -6.74 2.14 -18.39
C VAL A 125 -5.49 1.28 -18.53
N SER A 126 -4.43 1.58 -17.78
CA SER A 126 -3.24 0.74 -17.71
C SER A 126 -2.79 0.56 -16.25
N VAL A 127 -2.00 -0.48 -15.99
CA VAL A 127 -1.61 -0.85 -14.62
C VAL A 127 -0.10 -1.05 -14.49
N ILE A 128 0.49 -0.52 -13.42
CA ILE A 128 1.81 -0.92 -12.93
C ILE A 128 1.57 -1.80 -11.71
N GLU A 129 2.04 -3.03 -11.76
CA GLU A 129 1.95 -4.01 -10.67
C GLU A 129 3.27 -4.11 -9.94
N GLY A 130 3.28 -3.85 -8.64
CA GLY A 130 4.45 -3.95 -7.77
C GLY A 130 4.34 -5.12 -6.81
N ASP A 131 5.23 -6.09 -6.94
CA ASP A 131 5.34 -7.21 -5.99
C ASP A 131 6.81 -7.58 -5.78
N GLN A 132 7.11 -8.32 -4.70
CA GLN A 132 8.46 -8.80 -4.43
C GLN A 132 8.94 -9.76 -5.53
N GLN A 133 8.06 -10.66 -5.97
CA GLN A 133 8.35 -11.74 -6.91
C GLN A 133 7.12 -12.09 -7.74
N THR A 134 7.34 -12.87 -8.80
CA THR A 134 6.31 -13.40 -9.73
C THR A 134 5.66 -12.33 -10.62
N SER A 135 4.85 -12.77 -11.59
CA SER A 135 4.06 -11.90 -12.46
C SER A 135 2.56 -12.16 -12.36
N ASN A 136 2.14 -12.91 -11.34
CA ASN A 136 0.78 -13.48 -11.26
C ASN A 136 -0.30 -12.41 -11.34
N ASP A 137 -0.13 -11.31 -10.61
CA ASP A 137 -1.12 -10.24 -10.58
C ASP A 137 -1.11 -9.44 -11.89
N ALA A 138 0.06 -9.16 -12.47
CA ALA A 138 0.16 -8.57 -13.81
C ALA A 138 -0.45 -9.45 -14.90
N ASP A 139 -0.31 -10.78 -14.83
CA ASP A 139 -0.92 -11.73 -15.76
C ASP A 139 -2.44 -11.73 -15.63
N ARG A 140 -2.96 -11.68 -14.40
CA ARG A 140 -4.41 -11.55 -14.14
C ARG A 140 -4.98 -10.25 -14.68
N ILE A 141 -4.28 -9.13 -14.53
CA ILE A 141 -4.71 -7.86 -15.12
C ILE A 141 -4.66 -7.93 -16.65
N ARG A 142 -3.58 -8.45 -17.25
CA ARG A 142 -3.49 -8.60 -18.72
C ARG A 142 -4.62 -9.45 -19.29
N ALA A 143 -5.08 -10.47 -18.55
CA ALA A 143 -6.21 -11.29 -18.97
C ALA A 143 -7.54 -10.52 -19.10
N THR A 144 -7.69 -9.36 -18.44
CA THR A 144 -8.84 -8.44 -18.62
C THR A 144 -8.75 -7.60 -19.90
N GLY A 145 -7.59 -7.61 -20.58
CA GLY A 145 -7.32 -6.83 -21.79
C GLY A 145 -6.61 -5.50 -21.55
N ALA A 146 -6.40 -5.07 -20.30
CA ALA A 146 -5.61 -3.87 -20.01
C ALA A 146 -4.10 -4.12 -20.15
N PRO A 147 -3.32 -3.13 -20.65
CA PRO A 147 -1.87 -3.16 -20.55
C PRO A 147 -1.43 -3.14 -19.08
N ALA A 148 -0.57 -4.09 -18.70
CA ALA A 148 0.05 -4.11 -17.38
C ALA A 148 1.52 -4.49 -17.42
N VAL A 149 2.33 -3.79 -16.61
CA VAL A 149 3.77 -4.04 -16.41
C VAL A 149 4.01 -4.48 -14.97
N GLN A 150 4.76 -5.58 -14.81
CA GLN A 150 5.23 -6.04 -13.52
C GLN A 150 6.54 -5.32 -13.14
N VAL A 151 6.63 -4.85 -11.91
CA VAL A 151 7.83 -4.33 -11.27
C VAL A 151 8.15 -5.25 -10.09
N ASN A 152 9.21 -6.05 -10.24
CA ASN A 152 9.70 -6.92 -9.17
C ASN A 152 10.64 -6.13 -8.25
N THR A 153 10.23 -5.88 -7.02
CA THR A 153 11.01 -5.13 -6.03
C THR A 153 12.10 -5.96 -5.37
N GLY A 154 12.12 -7.28 -5.61
CA GLY A 154 13.05 -8.21 -5.00
C GLY A 154 12.78 -8.32 -3.50
N LYS A 155 13.66 -7.76 -2.67
CA LYS A 155 13.48 -7.66 -1.21
C LYS A 155 12.81 -6.36 -0.78
N GLY A 156 12.53 -5.45 -1.71
CA GLY A 156 11.89 -4.16 -1.44
C GLY A 156 10.45 -4.33 -0.94
N CYS A 157 10.08 -3.58 0.08
CA CYS A 157 8.76 -3.63 0.72
C CYS A 157 7.76 -2.59 0.19
N HIS A 158 8.13 -1.85 -0.85
CA HIS A 158 7.35 -0.77 -1.49
C HIS A 158 7.88 -0.51 -2.92
N LEU A 159 7.07 0.16 -3.75
CA LEU A 159 7.53 0.86 -4.95
C LEU A 159 8.02 2.27 -4.59
N ASP A 160 9.03 2.76 -5.32
CA ASP A 160 9.50 4.15 -5.27
C ASP A 160 9.23 4.89 -6.60
N ALA A 161 9.45 6.20 -6.62
CA ALA A 161 9.21 7.03 -7.80
C ALA A 161 10.11 6.66 -8.99
N HIS A 162 11.34 6.19 -8.75
CA HIS A 162 12.26 5.79 -9.81
C HIS A 162 11.78 4.52 -10.53
N MET A 163 11.32 3.52 -9.76
CA MET A 163 10.74 2.29 -10.28
C MET A 163 9.52 2.58 -11.17
N VAL A 164 8.63 3.47 -10.70
CA VAL A 164 7.45 3.90 -11.46
C VAL A 164 7.83 4.65 -12.73
N ALA A 165 8.81 5.57 -12.66
CA ALA A 165 9.32 6.28 -13.83
C ALA A 165 9.87 5.33 -14.90
N THR A 166 10.60 4.30 -14.47
CA THR A 166 11.13 3.26 -15.35
C THR A 166 10.00 2.49 -16.04
N ALA A 167 8.94 2.15 -15.29
CA ALA A 167 7.79 1.43 -15.82
C ALA A 167 7.02 2.24 -16.89
N PHE A 168 7.01 3.58 -16.83
CA PHE A 168 6.39 4.42 -17.86
C PHE A 168 6.98 4.16 -19.26
N GLY A 169 8.30 3.91 -19.36
CA GLY A 169 8.98 3.68 -20.63
C GLY A 169 8.50 2.40 -21.35
N THR A 170 8.18 1.36 -20.58
CA THR A 170 7.68 0.08 -21.11
C THR A 170 6.16 0.12 -21.30
N LEU A 171 5.41 0.60 -20.30
CA LEU A 171 3.95 0.59 -20.30
C LEU A 171 3.37 1.60 -21.30
N LYS A 172 4.01 2.77 -21.43
CA LYS A 172 3.58 3.91 -22.26
C LYS A 172 2.08 4.19 -22.11
N PRO A 173 1.60 4.56 -20.91
CA PRO A 173 0.19 4.88 -20.69
C PRO A 173 -0.30 5.89 -21.72
N ALA A 174 -1.50 5.67 -22.26
CA ALA A 174 -2.11 6.58 -23.21
C ALA A 174 -2.34 7.96 -22.58
N GLU A 175 -2.35 9.03 -23.37
CA GLU A 175 -2.78 10.33 -22.87
C GLU A 175 -4.25 10.30 -22.44
N ASP A 176 -4.63 11.23 -21.57
CA ASP A 176 -6.00 11.42 -21.11
C ASP A 176 -6.60 10.10 -20.58
N SER A 177 -5.83 9.33 -19.81
CA SER A 177 -6.17 7.97 -19.35
C SER A 177 -6.16 7.86 -17.82
N VAL A 178 -6.44 6.64 -17.32
CA VAL A 178 -6.20 6.29 -15.91
C VAL A 178 -5.02 5.33 -15.81
N LEU A 179 -4.12 5.60 -14.87
CA LEU A 179 -3.04 4.71 -14.49
C LEU A 179 -3.28 4.23 -13.06
N PHE A 180 -3.43 2.92 -12.88
CA PHE A 180 -3.37 2.33 -11.54
C PHE A 180 -1.95 1.85 -11.26
N ILE A 181 -1.47 2.13 -10.05
CA ILE A 181 -0.22 1.60 -9.52
C ILE A 181 -0.61 0.72 -8.34
N GLU A 182 -0.62 -0.59 -8.53
CA GLU A 182 -0.79 -1.54 -7.43
C GLU A 182 0.56 -1.67 -6.70
N ASN A 183 0.62 -1.18 -5.46
CA ASN A 183 1.84 -1.25 -4.66
C ASN A 183 1.98 -2.62 -3.99
N VAL A 184 3.18 -2.88 -3.47
CA VAL A 184 3.45 -4.07 -2.66
C VAL A 184 2.48 -4.11 -1.47
N GLY A 185 1.98 -5.31 -1.11
CA GLY A 185 1.13 -5.52 0.06
C GLY A 185 1.84 -5.16 1.37
N ASN A 186 1.79 -3.90 1.77
CA ASN A 186 2.37 -3.37 3.00
C ASN A 186 1.70 -2.05 3.41
N LEU A 187 1.32 -1.91 4.68
CA LEU A 187 0.75 -0.69 5.25
C LEU A 187 1.78 0.20 5.97
N VAL A 188 3.06 -0.16 5.97
CA VAL A 188 4.13 0.58 6.64
C VAL A 188 5.01 1.31 5.63
N CYS A 189 5.85 0.57 4.89
CA CYS A 189 6.86 1.18 4.01
C CYS A 189 6.25 2.14 2.97
N PRO A 190 5.16 1.79 2.26
CA PRO A 190 4.66 2.65 1.18
C PRO A 190 4.07 3.98 1.67
N ALA A 191 3.83 4.16 2.97
CA ALA A 191 3.28 5.41 3.50
C ALA A 191 4.18 6.61 3.19
N ALA A 192 5.51 6.44 3.37
CA ALA A 192 6.50 7.50 3.23
C ALA A 192 6.92 7.81 1.77
N PHE A 193 6.58 6.94 0.81
CA PHE A 193 7.03 7.06 -0.57
C PHE A 193 5.91 7.61 -1.47
N ASP A 194 6.12 8.83 -1.95
CA ASP A 194 5.37 9.47 -3.03
C ASP A 194 5.88 8.94 -4.38
N LEU A 195 4.99 8.55 -5.28
CA LEU A 195 5.33 8.01 -6.60
C LEU A 195 5.06 9.03 -7.71
N GLY A 196 4.47 10.18 -7.37
CA GLY A 196 3.94 11.17 -8.31
C GLY A 196 2.47 10.94 -8.66
N GLU A 197 1.78 10.06 -7.94
CA GLU A 197 0.33 9.82 -8.09
C GLU A 197 -0.50 11.07 -7.76
N ALA A 198 -1.74 11.11 -8.26
CA ALA A 198 -2.71 12.13 -7.87
C ALA A 198 -3.26 11.84 -6.46
N TYR A 199 -3.58 10.58 -6.17
CA TYR A 199 -4.07 10.14 -4.87
C TYR A 199 -3.53 8.77 -4.49
N LYS A 200 -3.20 8.64 -3.19
CA LYS A 200 -2.95 7.37 -2.54
C LYS A 200 -4.26 6.84 -1.95
N VAL A 201 -4.60 5.60 -2.29
CA VAL A 201 -5.85 4.94 -1.90
C VAL A 201 -5.51 3.72 -1.05
N ALA A 202 -5.84 3.78 0.24
CA ALA A 202 -5.66 2.68 1.16
C ALA A 202 -6.82 1.68 1.03
N ILE A 203 -6.52 0.41 0.78
CA ILE A 203 -7.51 -0.66 0.71
C ILE A 203 -7.41 -1.48 1.99
N LEU A 204 -8.50 -1.56 2.74
CA LEU A 204 -8.62 -2.29 3.99
C LEU A 204 -9.72 -3.34 3.84
N SER A 205 -9.40 -4.61 4.02
CA SER A 205 -10.41 -5.68 4.01
C SER A 205 -11.09 -5.79 5.38
N VAL A 206 -12.41 -6.03 5.40
CA VAL A 206 -13.16 -6.30 6.64
C VAL A 206 -12.63 -7.51 7.42
N THR A 207 -11.86 -8.38 6.78
CA THR A 207 -11.19 -9.53 7.42
C THR A 207 -9.94 -9.17 8.24
N GLU A 208 -9.51 -7.90 8.21
CA GLU A 208 -8.26 -7.47 8.87
C GLU A 208 -8.50 -6.89 10.27
N GLY A 209 -9.76 -6.60 10.65
CA GLY A 209 -10.12 -5.96 11.92
C GLY A 209 -10.17 -4.44 11.84
N GLU A 210 -11.07 -3.82 12.61
CA GLU A 210 -11.43 -2.40 12.46
C GLU A 210 -10.36 -1.42 12.98
N ASP A 211 -9.39 -1.89 13.76
CA ASP A 211 -8.37 -1.07 14.44
C ASP A 211 -7.16 -0.71 13.58
N LYS A 212 -7.12 -1.18 12.33
CA LYS A 212 -6.00 -0.96 11.39
C LYS A 212 -5.66 0.52 11.18
N PRO A 213 -6.62 1.47 11.08
CA PRO A 213 -6.27 2.87 10.94
C PRO A 213 -5.42 3.42 12.10
N LEU A 214 -5.71 3.03 13.33
CA LEU A 214 -4.93 3.45 14.50
C LEU A 214 -3.59 2.71 14.62
N LYS A 215 -3.50 1.47 14.11
CA LYS A 215 -2.26 0.68 14.10
C LYS A 215 -1.26 1.12 13.02
N TYR A 216 -1.74 1.71 11.93
CA TYR A 216 -0.91 2.17 10.80
C TYR A 216 -1.17 3.64 10.46
N PRO A 217 -1.04 4.56 11.43
CA PRO A 217 -1.55 5.92 11.29
C PRO A 217 -0.91 6.67 10.12
N ASP A 218 0.39 6.48 9.85
CA ASP A 218 1.09 7.16 8.75
C ASP A 218 0.47 6.83 7.38
N MET A 219 0.02 5.58 7.18
CA MET A 219 -0.61 5.19 5.92
C MET A 219 -1.96 5.86 5.72
N PHE A 220 -2.81 5.86 6.75
CA PHE A 220 -4.14 6.47 6.67
C PHE A 220 -4.09 8.00 6.70
N ALA A 221 -3.05 8.58 7.29
CA ALA A 221 -2.74 10.01 7.20
C ALA A 221 -2.30 10.41 5.77
N ALA A 222 -1.51 9.57 5.10
CA ALA A 222 -1.06 9.81 3.73
C ALA A 222 -2.13 9.52 2.67
N ALA A 223 -3.09 8.64 2.94
CA ALA A 223 -4.14 8.27 2.00
C ALA A 223 -5.25 9.33 1.91
N SER A 224 -5.66 9.67 0.70
CA SER A 224 -6.80 10.58 0.47
C SER A 224 -8.14 9.84 0.50
N MET A 225 -8.10 8.52 0.28
CA MET A 225 -9.27 7.65 0.31
C MET A 225 -8.93 6.32 0.97
N MET A 226 -9.89 5.78 1.72
CA MET A 226 -9.93 4.39 2.16
C MET A 226 -11.05 3.65 1.42
N ILE A 227 -10.73 2.50 0.83
CA ILE A 227 -11.72 1.54 0.35
C ILE A 227 -11.80 0.42 1.40
N LEU A 228 -12.93 0.33 2.09
CA LEU A 228 -13.27 -0.83 2.91
C LEU A 228 -13.81 -1.92 2.00
N THR A 229 -13.02 -2.96 1.76
CA THR A 229 -13.30 -4.00 0.76
C THR A 229 -13.78 -5.31 1.38
N LYS A 230 -14.33 -6.19 0.53
CA LYS A 230 -14.97 -7.48 0.89
C LYS A 230 -16.16 -7.32 1.82
N VAL A 231 -16.91 -6.23 1.69
CA VAL A 231 -18.08 -5.96 2.55
C VAL A 231 -19.19 -7.02 2.41
N ASP A 232 -19.14 -7.86 1.37
CA ASP A 232 -19.98 -9.05 1.24
C ASP A 232 -19.74 -10.09 2.35
N LEU A 233 -18.62 -10.01 3.07
CA LEU A 233 -18.30 -10.90 4.18
C LEU A 233 -18.81 -10.41 5.54
N LEU A 234 -19.31 -9.17 5.65
CA LEU A 234 -19.80 -8.61 6.91
C LEU A 234 -20.82 -9.49 7.64
N PRO A 235 -21.78 -10.18 6.97
CA PRO A 235 -22.71 -11.09 7.67
C PRO A 235 -22.04 -12.29 8.36
N HIS A 236 -20.76 -12.54 8.11
CA HIS A 236 -19.98 -13.66 8.65
C HIS A 236 -18.89 -13.22 9.63
N LEU A 237 -18.75 -11.92 9.89
CA LEU A 237 -17.67 -11.35 10.69
C LEU A 237 -18.24 -10.47 11.81
N ASP A 238 -17.58 -10.50 12.97
CA ASP A 238 -17.79 -9.51 14.01
C ASP A 238 -16.92 -8.29 13.71
N PHE A 239 -17.39 -7.43 12.79
CA PHE A 239 -16.68 -6.24 12.34
C PHE A 239 -17.60 -5.01 12.41
N ASP A 240 -17.18 -3.99 13.16
CA ASP A 240 -17.90 -2.72 13.25
C ASP A 240 -17.39 -1.73 12.20
N VAL A 241 -18.18 -1.57 11.13
CA VAL A 241 -17.90 -0.62 10.04
C VAL A 241 -17.87 0.83 10.52
N ALA A 242 -18.78 1.24 11.40
CA ALA A 242 -18.86 2.62 11.86
C ALA A 242 -17.62 2.98 12.69
N LYS A 243 -17.19 2.06 13.55
CA LYS A 243 -15.97 2.21 14.36
C LYS A 243 -14.70 2.25 13.49
N CYS A 244 -14.61 1.40 12.46
CA CYS A 244 -13.50 1.46 11.50
C CYS A 244 -13.40 2.84 10.82
N ILE A 245 -14.54 3.39 10.40
CA ILE A 245 -14.61 4.70 9.73
C ILE A 245 -14.24 5.83 10.72
N ASP A 246 -14.72 5.76 11.97
CA ASP A 246 -14.33 6.70 13.02
C ASP A 246 -12.82 6.71 13.23
N TYR A 247 -12.21 5.52 13.34
CA TYR A 247 -10.76 5.39 13.49
C TYR A 247 -9.98 5.97 12.32
N ALA A 248 -10.43 5.73 11.08
CA ALA A 248 -9.82 6.35 9.90
C ALA A 248 -9.90 7.88 9.96
N ARG A 249 -11.06 8.44 10.33
CA ARG A 249 -11.29 9.89 10.44
C ARG A 249 -10.54 10.55 11.59
N ARG A 250 -10.29 9.83 12.68
CA ARG A 250 -9.44 10.30 13.78
C ARG A 250 -7.99 10.49 13.34
N VAL A 251 -7.51 9.68 12.40
CA VAL A 251 -6.17 9.81 11.82
C VAL A 251 -6.15 10.86 10.70
N ASN A 252 -7.16 10.84 9.82
CA ASN A 252 -7.31 11.78 8.72
C ASN A 252 -8.78 12.24 8.59
N PRO A 253 -9.13 13.42 9.12
CA PRO A 253 -10.51 13.93 9.11
C PRO A 253 -11.11 14.09 7.71
N GLU A 254 -10.28 14.29 6.69
CA GLU A 254 -10.69 14.53 5.30
C GLU A 254 -10.74 13.24 4.47
N ILE A 255 -10.44 12.07 5.05
CA ILE A 255 -10.38 10.81 4.30
C ILE A 255 -11.76 10.44 3.75
N VAL A 256 -11.82 10.23 2.44
CA VAL A 256 -13.01 9.70 1.78
C VAL A 256 -13.08 8.19 2.05
N VAL A 257 -14.24 7.67 2.40
CA VAL A 257 -14.41 6.22 2.61
C VAL A 257 -15.47 5.64 1.70
N LEU A 258 -15.12 4.60 0.96
CA LEU A 258 -16.04 3.81 0.14
C LEU A 258 -16.10 2.37 0.66
N GLN A 259 -17.30 1.80 0.66
CA GLN A 259 -17.53 0.39 1.01
C GLN A 259 -17.76 -0.41 -0.27
N VAL A 260 -16.89 -1.39 -0.54
CA VAL A 260 -16.85 -2.06 -1.85
C VAL A 260 -16.80 -3.58 -1.70
N SER A 261 -17.52 -4.27 -2.58
CA SER A 261 -17.32 -5.70 -2.84
C SER A 261 -17.15 -5.91 -4.34
N ALA A 262 -15.92 -6.16 -4.77
CA ALA A 262 -15.64 -6.51 -6.17
C ALA A 262 -16.32 -7.83 -6.59
N LYS A 263 -16.65 -8.69 -5.62
CA LYS A 263 -17.34 -9.97 -5.85
C LYS A 263 -18.83 -9.79 -6.18
N THR A 264 -19.51 -8.91 -5.45
CA THR A 264 -20.96 -8.69 -5.62
C THR A 264 -21.29 -7.48 -6.48
N GLY A 265 -20.33 -6.58 -6.70
CA GLY A 265 -20.51 -5.29 -7.36
C GLY A 265 -20.94 -4.15 -6.43
N GLN A 266 -21.24 -4.44 -5.16
CA GLN A 266 -21.62 -3.40 -4.18
C GLN A 266 -20.56 -2.29 -4.12
N GLY A 267 -20.98 -1.03 -4.24
CA GLY A 267 -20.12 0.15 -4.16
C GLY A 267 -19.19 0.38 -5.36
N MET A 268 -19.15 -0.53 -6.34
CA MET A 268 -18.30 -0.37 -7.52
C MET A 268 -18.70 0.84 -8.36
N ASP A 269 -20.00 1.11 -8.52
CA ASP A 269 -20.45 2.27 -9.31
C ASP A 269 -19.96 3.61 -8.74
N GLU A 270 -19.97 3.76 -7.40
CA GLU A 270 -19.45 4.95 -6.72
C GLU A 270 -17.94 5.10 -6.91
N TRP A 271 -17.20 3.99 -6.78
CA TRP A 271 -15.76 3.95 -7.05
C TRP A 271 -15.43 4.34 -8.49
N LEU A 272 -16.12 3.74 -9.47
CA LEU A 272 -15.91 4.00 -10.89
C LEU A 272 -16.28 5.45 -11.27
N ALA A 273 -17.33 6.00 -10.68
CA ALA A 273 -17.72 7.38 -10.86
C ALA A 273 -16.65 8.35 -10.32
N TRP A 274 -16.08 8.05 -9.15
CA TRP A 274 -14.99 8.82 -8.56
C TRP A 274 -13.74 8.81 -9.44
N VAL A 275 -13.34 7.62 -9.94
CA VAL A 275 -12.21 7.49 -10.87
C VAL A 275 -12.45 8.28 -12.17
N ALA A 276 -13.66 8.18 -12.74
CA ALA A 276 -14.01 8.90 -13.96
C ALA A 276 -14.00 10.43 -13.77
N GLU A 277 -14.41 10.93 -12.60
CA GLU A 277 -14.32 12.35 -12.26
C GLU A 277 -12.86 12.81 -12.10
N GLY A 278 -12.03 12.05 -11.37
CA GLY A 278 -10.61 12.37 -11.25
C GLY A 278 -9.90 12.43 -12.60
N ARG A 279 -10.23 11.51 -13.52
CA ARG A 279 -9.76 11.58 -14.92
C ARG A 279 -10.21 12.86 -15.62
N ARG A 280 -11.49 13.25 -15.52
CA ARG A 280 -11.98 14.50 -16.13
C ARG A 280 -11.23 15.72 -15.61
N GLN A 281 -10.95 15.77 -14.31
CA GLN A 281 -10.21 16.86 -13.69
C GLN A 281 -8.75 16.92 -14.18
N ALA A 282 -8.07 15.77 -14.31
CA ALA A 282 -6.72 15.71 -14.86
C ALA A 282 -6.65 16.25 -16.30
N ILE A 283 -7.61 15.88 -17.14
CA ILE A 283 -7.72 16.40 -18.52
C ILE A 283 -8.00 17.90 -18.51
N ALA A 284 -8.91 18.37 -17.65
CA ALA A 284 -9.22 19.79 -17.53
C ALA A 284 -7.99 20.61 -17.11
N ALA A 285 -7.18 20.09 -16.18
CA ALA A 285 -5.93 20.72 -15.76
C ALA A 285 -4.89 20.79 -16.90
N LYS A 286 -4.72 19.71 -17.68
CA LYS A 286 -3.89 19.68 -18.89
C LYS A 286 -4.33 20.78 -19.88
N VAL A 287 -5.63 20.83 -20.18
CA VAL A 287 -6.20 21.82 -21.11
C VAL A 287 -5.96 23.25 -20.62
N ALA A 288 -6.17 23.51 -19.33
CA ALA A 288 -5.89 24.82 -18.73
C ALA A 288 -4.42 25.22 -18.86
N GLY A 289 -3.50 24.27 -18.60
CA GLY A 289 -2.06 24.49 -18.77
C GLY A 289 -1.66 24.78 -20.23
N LEU A 290 -2.23 24.06 -21.19
CA LEU A 290 -1.98 24.29 -22.62
C LEU A 290 -2.49 25.67 -23.07
N LYS A 291 -3.68 26.09 -22.60
CA LYS A 291 -4.21 27.43 -22.87
C LYS A 291 -3.30 28.53 -22.32
N ALA A 292 -2.78 28.37 -21.11
CA ALA A 292 -1.84 29.32 -20.53
C ALA A 292 -0.53 29.42 -21.34
N LYS A 293 0.01 28.28 -21.80
CA LYS A 293 1.20 28.24 -22.68
C LYS A 293 0.94 28.92 -24.02
N LEU A 294 -0.23 28.74 -24.63
CA LEU A 294 -0.61 29.40 -25.88
C LEU A 294 -0.61 30.92 -25.72
N VAL A 295 -1.29 31.45 -24.69
CA VAL A 295 -1.34 32.89 -24.40
C VAL A 295 0.07 33.48 -24.20
N ALA A 296 0.94 32.76 -23.47
CA ALA A 296 2.31 33.20 -23.25
C ALA A 296 3.13 33.24 -24.55
N ALA A 297 2.95 32.26 -25.45
CA ALA A 297 3.62 32.23 -26.74
C ALA A 297 3.16 33.35 -27.67
N GLU A 298 1.86 33.63 -27.73
CA GLU A 298 1.29 34.74 -28.51
C GLU A 298 1.82 36.11 -28.04
N ALA A 299 1.93 36.29 -26.72
CA ALA A 299 2.50 37.50 -26.13
C ALA A 299 4.00 37.69 -26.45
N ALA A 300 4.75 36.59 -26.59
CA ALA A 300 6.16 36.63 -26.97
C ALA A 300 6.37 36.96 -28.45
N LEU A 301 5.47 36.53 -29.34
CA LEU A 301 5.50 36.84 -30.78
C LEU A 301 5.09 38.29 -31.09
N SER A 302 4.37 38.94 -30.18
CA SER A 302 3.90 40.32 -30.33
C SER A 302 4.92 41.38 -29.83
N LYS A 303 6.12 40.96 -29.42
CA LYS A 303 7.24 41.81 -28.98
C LYS A 303 8.36 41.80 -30.02
#